data_AF-A0A0V0GIK7-F1
#
_entry.id   AF-A0A0V0GIK7-F1
#
_cell.length_a   1.000
_cell.length_b   1.000
_cell.length_c   1.000
_cell.angle_alpha   90.00
_cell.angle_beta   90.00
_cell.angle_gamma   90.00
#
_symmetry.space_group_name_H-M   'P 1'
#
loop_
_entity.id
_entity.type
_entity.pdbx_description
1 polymer ?
#
loop_
_entity_poly.entity_id
_entity_poly.type
_entity_poly.pdbx_seq_one_letter_code
_entity_poly.pdbx_strand_id
1 'polypeptide(L)' 'MRYVSQHLPKQDPTLSKSLKWKKRFEIILGISRGLLYLHEDSRHRIIHRDLKTSNILLDQQMNP' A
#
# COMPACT_ATOMS: atom_id res chain seq x y z
N MET A 1 -41.75 -2.40 -26.16
CA MET A 1 -40.62 -3.34 -26.33
C MET A 1 -39.60 -3.03 -25.23
N ARG A 2 -39.37 -3.95 -24.28
CA ARG A 2 -38.47 -3.74 -23.14
C ARG A 2 -37.06 -4.17 -23.52
N TYR A 3 -36.11 -3.24 -23.63
CA TYR A 3 -34.69 -3.57 -23.72
C TYR A 3 -34.12 -3.75 -22.32
N VAL A 4 -33.52 -4.91 -22.13
CA VAL A 4 -32.90 -5.40 -20.90
C VAL A 4 -31.75 -4.46 -20.52
N SER A 5 -31.98 -3.61 -19.53
CA SER A 5 -30.91 -2.95 -18.79
C SER A 5 -30.83 -3.60 -17.42
N GLN A 6 -29.60 -3.80 -16.94
CA GLN A 6 -29.25 -4.21 -15.56
C GLN A 6 -29.05 -5.71 -15.32
N HIS A 7 -28.06 -6.28 -15.99
CA HIS A 7 -27.16 -7.24 -15.34
C HIS A 7 -25.71 -6.80 -15.53
N LEU A 8 -25.42 -5.53 -15.22
CA LEU A 8 -24.05 -5.17 -14.86
C LEU A 8 -23.73 -6.00 -13.61
N PRO A 9 -22.63 -6.76 -13.56
CA PRO A 9 -22.25 -7.44 -12.34
C PRO A 9 -22.19 -6.41 -11.23
N LYS A 10 -23.00 -6.59 -10.18
CA LYS A 10 -22.92 -5.78 -8.97
C LYS A 10 -21.46 -5.86 -8.54
N GLN A 11 -20.76 -4.72 -8.52
CA GLN A 11 -19.41 -4.66 -8.00
C GLN A 11 -19.45 -5.26 -6.60
N ASP A 12 -18.70 -6.35 -6.42
CA ASP A 12 -18.58 -7.02 -5.14
C ASP A 12 -18.08 -5.96 -4.14
N PRO A 13 -18.83 -5.60 -3.09
CA PRO A 13 -18.43 -4.53 -2.17
C PRO A 13 -17.10 -4.84 -1.47
N THR A 14 -16.68 -6.10 -1.50
CA THR A 14 -15.36 -6.58 -1.05
C THR A 14 -14.22 -6.15 -1.97
N LEU A 15 -14.45 -5.96 -3.28
CA LEU A 15 -13.46 -5.44 -4.24
C LEU A 15 -13.14 -3.95 -4.01
N SER A 16 -14.03 -3.20 -3.32
CA SER A 16 -13.84 -1.77 -3.02
C SER A 16 -12.75 -1.48 -1.99
N LYS A 17 -12.21 -2.51 -1.31
CA LYS A 17 -11.08 -2.39 -0.37
C LYS A 17 -9.71 -2.46 -1.03
N SER A 18 -9.63 -2.56 -2.36
CA SER A 18 -8.34 -2.53 -3.04
C SER A 18 -7.78 -1.10 -3.04
N LEU A 19 -6.63 -0.91 -2.37
CA LEU A 19 -5.89 0.34 -2.41
C LEU A 19 -5.61 0.74 -3.87
N LYS A 20 -5.92 1.98 -4.25
CA LYS A 20 -5.56 2.50 -5.58
C LYS A 20 -4.05 2.41 -5.79
N TRP A 21 -3.63 2.13 -7.03
CA TRP A 21 -2.20 1.99 -7.38
C TRP A 21 -1.36 3.17 -6.90
N LYS A 22 -1.85 4.41 -7.08
CA LYS A 22 -1.18 5.62 -6.58
C LYS A 22 -0.81 5.52 -5.09
N LYS A 23 -1.74 5.07 -4.24
CA LYS A 23 -1.48 4.92 -2.80
C LYS A 23 -0.51 3.77 -2.51
N ARG A 24 -0.57 2.68 -3.28
CA ARG A 24 0.42 1.58 -3.18
C ARG A 24 1.83 2.09 -3.50
N PHE A 25 1.96 2.91 -4.53
CA PHE A 25 3.23 3.54 -4.91
C PHE A 25 3.75 4.48 -3.82
N GLU A 26 2.87 5.31 -3.23
CA GLU A 26 3.22 6.17 -2.09
C GLU A 26 3.77 5.37 -0.90
N ILE A 27 3.14 4.24 -0.56
CA ILE A 27 3.61 3.33 0.50
C ILE A 27 4.98 2.74 0.15
N ILE A 28 5.15 2.21 -1.07
CA ILE A 28 6.43 1.63 -1.51
C ILE A 28 7.54 2.68 -1.41
N LEU A 29 7.28 3.91 -1.89
CA LEU A 29 8.24 4.99 -1.87
C LEU A 29 8.64 5.37 -0.43
N GLY A 30 7.69 5.41 0.50
CA GLY A 30 7.98 5.69 1.90
C GLY A 30 8.81 4.58 2.57
N ILE A 31 8.49 3.30 2.32
CA ILE A 31 9.30 2.16 2.80
C ILE A 31 10.73 2.26 2.24
N SER A 32 10.89 2.52 0.94
CA SER A 32 12.22 2.67 0.33
C SER A 32 13.02 3.82 0.94
N ARG A 33 12.37 4.94 1.27
CA ARG A 33 13.01 6.08 1.97
C ARG A 33 13.44 5.69 3.38
N GLY A 34 12.59 4.99 4.12
CA GLY A 34 12.94 4.47 5.45
C GLY A 34 14.15 3.54 5.41
N LEU A 35 14.21 2.63 4.44
CA LEU A 35 15.36 1.74 4.25
C LEU A 35 16.64 2.48 3.85
N LEU A 36 16.54 3.44 2.94
CA LEU A 36 17.68 4.29 2.56
C LEU A 36 18.23 5.02 3.79
N TYR A 37 17.34 5.59 4.61
CA TYR A 37 17.74 6.26 5.84
C TYR A 37 18.47 5.33 6.80
N LEU A 38 17.95 4.12 7.03
CA LEU A 38 18.58 3.14 7.90
C LEU A 38 19.96 2.69 7.38
N HIS A 39 20.14 2.60 6.06
CA HIS A 39 21.37 2.08 5.46
C HIS A 39 22.48 3.12 5.30
N GLU A 40 22.13 4.34 4.91
CA GLU A 40 23.09 5.36 4.46
C GLU A 40 22.99 6.69 5.22
N ASP A 41 21.79 7.17 5.57
CA ASP A 41 21.64 8.53 6.13
C ASP A 41 21.67 8.59 7.68
N SER A 42 21.46 7.45 8.34
CA SER A 42 21.49 7.37 9.80
C SER A 42 22.92 7.35 10.33
N ARG A 43 23.11 7.83 11.57
CA ARG A 43 24.44 7.91 12.22
C ARG A 43 25.18 6.55 12.25
N HIS A 44 24.44 5.45 12.35
CA HIS A 44 24.98 4.10 12.28
C HIS A 44 24.17 3.31 11.27
N ARG A 45 24.85 2.60 10.37
CA ARG A 45 24.18 1.69 9.43
C ARG A 45 23.38 0.63 10.19
N ILE A 46 22.06 0.65 10.03
CA ILE A 46 21.12 -0.31 10.61
C ILE A 46 20.64 -1.25 9.51
N ILE A 47 20.76 -2.56 9.72
CA ILE A 47 20.21 -3.58 8.81
C ILE A 47 18.90 -4.09 9.41
N HIS A 48 17.77 -3.93 8.72
CA HIS A 48 16.45 -4.30 9.23
C HIS A 48 16.32 -5.82 9.53
N ARG A 49 16.93 -6.68 8.70
CA ARG A 49 16.98 -8.17 8.79
C ARG A 49 15.65 -8.93 8.69
N ASP A 50 14.52 -8.34 9.09
CA ASP A 50 13.19 -8.98 9.04
C ASP A 50 12.18 -8.11 8.29
N LEU A 51 12.54 -7.69 7.07
CA LEU A 51 11.67 -6.85 6.24
C LEU A 51 10.54 -7.70 5.66
N LYS A 52 9.35 -7.58 6.24
CA LYS A 52 8.13 -8.28 5.80
C LYS A 52 6.91 -7.40 5.98
N THR A 53 5.84 -7.73 5.27
CA THR A 53 4.61 -6.93 5.24
C THR A 53 3.98 -6.70 6.61
N SER A 54 4.06 -7.67 7.53
CA SER A 54 3.52 -7.53 8.89
C SER A 54 4.33 -6.60 9.79
N ASN A 55 5.56 -6.25 9.40
CA ASN A 55 6.44 -5.34 10.15
C ASN A 55 6.42 -3.91 9.59
N ILE A 56 5.67 -3.66 8.51
CA ILE A 56 5.43 -2.31 8.00
C ILE A 56 4.16 -1.78 8.66
N LEU A 57 4.34 -0.84 9.57
CA LEU A 57 3.23 -0.16 10.22
C LEU A 57 2.78 0.99 9.32
N LEU A 58 1.48 1.04 9.03
CA LEU A 58 0.87 2.16 8.33
C LEU A 58 0.00 2.94 9.32
N ASP A 59 0.06 4.26 9.24
CA ASP A 59 -0.84 5.11 10.02
C ASP A 59 -2.29 5.09 9.49
N GLN A 60 -3.17 5.84 10.15
CA GLN A 60 -4.58 5.96 9.76
C GLN A 60 -4.78 6.57 8.35
N GLN A 61 -3.77 7.22 7.79
CA GLN A 61 -3.77 7.82 6.45
C GLN A 61 -3.05 6.93 5.40
N MET A 62 -2.67 5.72 5.79
CA MET A 62 -1.91 4.77 4.97
C MET A 62 -0.52 5.28 4.58
N ASN A 63 0.14 6.01 5.48
CA ASN A 63 1.55 6.38 5.33
C ASN A 63 2.43 5.39 6.09
N PRO A 64 3.56 4.97 5.49
CA PRO A 64 4.58 4.14 6.13
C PRO A 64 5.56 4.94 7.01
#